data_AF-A0A9E4C597-F1
#
_entry.id   AF-A0A9E4C597-F1
#
_cell.length_a   1.000
_cell.length_b   1.000
_cell.length_c   1.000
_cell.angle_alpha   90.00
_cell.angle_beta   90.00
_cell.angle_gamma   90.00
#
_symmetry.space_group_name_H-M   'P 1'
#
loop_
_entity.id
_entity.type
_entity.pdbx_description
1 polymer ?
#
loop_
_entity_poly.entity_id
_entity_poly.type
_entity_poly.pdbx_seq_one_letter_code
_entity_poly.pdbx_strand_id
1 'polypeptide(L)'
;FPSLSSYIIWCRQNGLAIQRDKTESQLAIERQLAADTLRPIAPHPGRSHTPGRARLIDRAFRSEIPPDEMYPLSRKLVALFAAAEDPKRRQALYRLLKHIERRADLLGLKMGFLNRTREEGNNYEDALGQLARHYGDWLRPVEEWRTDLLSPRAQLRSLTR
;
A
#
# COMPACT_ATOMS: atom_id res chain seq x y z
N PHE A 1 13.68 2.89 -15.94
CA PHE A 1 14.08 1.59 -16.49
C PHE A 1 15.09 0.93 -15.57
N PRO A 2 14.96 -0.38 -15.27
CA PRO A 2 15.84 -1.09 -14.34
C PRO A 2 17.22 -1.46 -14.91
N SER A 3 17.42 -1.41 -16.24
CA SER A 3 18.74 -1.63 -16.88
C SER A 3 18.85 -0.97 -18.25
N LEU A 4 20.08 -0.74 -18.75
CA LEU A 4 20.33 -0.24 -20.10
C LEU A 4 19.72 -1.16 -21.18
N SER A 5 19.80 -2.47 -20.97
CA SER A 5 19.19 -3.47 -21.86
C SER A 5 17.67 -3.32 -21.94
N SER A 6 17.00 -3.08 -20.81
CA SER A 6 15.55 -2.85 -20.79
C SER A 6 15.14 -1.57 -21.53
N TYR A 7 15.97 -0.53 -21.46
CA TYR A 7 15.77 0.72 -22.20
C TYR A 7 15.93 0.52 -23.71
N ILE A 8 16.99 -0.18 -24.15
CA ILE A 8 17.23 -0.48 -25.58
C ILE A 8 16.08 -1.29 -26.18
N ILE A 9 15.57 -2.29 -25.44
CA ILE A 9 14.42 -3.10 -25.87
C ILE A 9 13.17 -2.22 -26.02
N TRP A 10 12.89 -1.37 -25.05
CA TRP A 10 11.75 -0.44 -25.12
C TRP A 10 11.88 0.53 -26.29
N CYS A 11 13.07 1.09 -26.54
CA CYS A 11 13.31 1.94 -27.71
C CYS A 11 13.02 1.20 -29.02
N ARG A 12 13.50 -0.05 -29.16
CA ARG A 12 13.23 -0.88 -30.35
C ARG A 12 11.75 -1.15 -30.57
N GLN A 13 11.03 -1.50 -29.51
CA GLN A 13 9.60 -1.82 -29.57
C GLN A 13 8.75 -0.62 -29.99
N ASN A 14 9.21 0.60 -29.68
CA ASN A 14 8.50 1.84 -29.98
C ASN A 14 9.04 2.56 -31.22
N GLY A 15 9.94 1.94 -32.00
CA GLY A 15 10.52 2.53 -33.21
C GLY A 15 11.47 3.71 -32.94
N LEU A 16 11.98 3.84 -31.72
CA LEU A 16 12.86 4.93 -31.29
C LEU A 16 14.32 4.62 -31.60
N ALA A 17 15.11 5.68 -31.80
CA ALA A 17 16.54 5.57 -32.03
C ALA A 17 17.26 4.99 -30.79
N ILE A 18 18.20 4.07 -31.01
CA ILE A 18 18.98 3.40 -29.95
C ILE A 18 20.32 4.12 -29.70
N GLN A 19 20.67 5.05 -30.57
CA GLN A 19 21.95 5.75 -30.59
C GLN A 19 22.11 6.63 -29.35
N ARG A 20 23.35 6.83 -28.92
CA ARG A 20 23.67 7.62 -27.73
C ARG A 20 23.53 9.13 -27.97
N ASP A 21 23.77 9.56 -29.21
CA ASP A 21 23.71 10.96 -29.62
C ASP A 21 22.32 11.28 -30.16
N LYS A 22 21.42 11.65 -29.25
CA LYS A 22 20.04 11.99 -29.58
C LYS A 22 19.86 13.50 -29.61
N THR A 23 19.09 13.98 -30.58
CA THR A 23 18.68 15.38 -30.60
C THR A 23 17.68 15.67 -29.48
N GLU A 24 17.58 16.92 -29.07
CA GLU A 24 16.64 17.31 -28.01
C GLU A 24 15.18 17.03 -28.37
N SER A 25 14.84 17.10 -29.66
CA SER A 25 13.53 16.68 -30.18
C SER A 25 13.26 15.17 -30.03
N GLN A 26 14.26 14.33 -30.27
CA GLN A 26 14.15 12.88 -30.05
C GLN A 26 13.97 12.56 -28.56
N LEU A 27 14.71 13.26 -27.70
CA LEU A 27 14.57 13.12 -26.24
C LEU A 27 13.20 13.58 -25.74
N ALA A 28 12.61 14.62 -26.34
CA ALA A 28 11.28 15.10 -25.99
C ALA A 28 10.20 14.07 -26.35
N ILE A 29 10.27 13.48 -27.56
CA ILE A 29 9.37 12.41 -28.01
C ILE A 29 9.51 11.19 -27.09
N GLU A 30 10.74 10.80 -26.72
CA GLU A 30 10.97 9.69 -25.81
C GLU A 30 10.38 9.92 -24.42
N ARG A 31 10.53 11.13 -23.86
CA ARG A 31 9.95 11.48 -22.56
C ARG A 31 8.43 11.46 -22.60
N GLN A 32 7.84 11.96 -23.67
CA GLN A 32 6.39 11.96 -23.85
C GLN A 32 5.87 10.52 -24.00
N LEU A 33 6.53 9.72 -24.85
CA LEU A 33 6.16 8.33 -25.04
C LEU A 33 6.34 7.50 -23.76
N ALA A 34 7.42 7.76 -23.01
CA ALA A 34 7.66 7.14 -21.71
C ALA A 34 6.57 7.55 -20.70
N ALA A 35 6.15 8.81 -20.67
CA ALA A 35 5.06 9.25 -19.80
C ALA A 35 3.72 8.55 -20.15
N ASP A 36 3.46 8.30 -21.43
CA ASP A 36 2.23 7.67 -21.90
C ASP A 36 2.22 6.15 -21.79
N THR A 37 3.31 5.47 -22.14
CA THR A 37 3.42 4.00 -22.14
C THR A 37 3.93 3.42 -20.83
N LEU A 38 4.77 4.15 -20.10
CA LEU A 38 5.19 3.76 -18.74
C LEU A 38 4.26 4.33 -17.68
N ARG A 39 3.05 4.78 -18.06
CA ARG A 39 1.96 4.96 -17.09
C ARG A 39 2.01 3.74 -16.18
N PRO A 40 2.20 3.94 -14.86
CA PRO A 40 2.38 2.81 -13.97
C PRO A 40 1.16 1.93 -14.16
N ILE A 41 1.39 0.71 -14.66
CA ILE A 41 0.37 -0.34 -14.77
C ILE A 41 -0.43 -0.22 -13.48
N ALA A 42 -1.74 0.04 -13.61
CA ALA A 42 -2.59 0.17 -12.44
C ALA A 42 -2.25 -1.04 -11.56
N PRO A 43 -1.69 -0.82 -10.36
CA PRO A 43 -1.12 -1.91 -9.60
C PRO A 43 -2.24 -2.92 -9.45
N HIS A 44 -1.97 -4.17 -9.83
CA HIS A 44 -2.97 -5.22 -9.68
C HIS A 44 -3.46 -5.13 -8.24
N PRO A 45 -4.78 -5.03 -8.02
CA PRO A 45 -5.29 -5.02 -6.65
C PRO A 45 -4.64 -6.20 -5.94
N GLY A 46 -4.12 -5.96 -4.73
CA GLY A 46 -3.46 -7.01 -3.96
C GLY A 46 -4.33 -8.27 -3.97
N ARG A 47 -3.73 -9.47 -3.97
CA ARG A 47 -4.48 -10.74 -4.09
C ARG A 47 -5.66 -10.88 -3.13
N SER A 48 -5.63 -10.13 -2.02
CA SER A 48 -6.63 -10.14 -0.95
C SER A 48 -7.52 -8.89 -0.91
N HIS A 49 -7.47 -8.05 -1.94
CA HIS A 49 -8.42 -6.97 -2.13
C HIS A 49 -9.82 -7.58 -2.29
N THR A 50 -10.74 -7.12 -1.46
CA THR A 50 -12.15 -7.49 -1.60
C THR A 50 -13.00 -6.25 -1.36
N PRO A 51 -13.97 -5.94 -2.23
CA PRO A 51 -14.86 -4.80 -2.04
C PRO A 51 -15.56 -4.81 -0.66
N GLY A 52 -15.82 -6.00 -0.11
CA GLY A 52 -16.37 -6.17 1.24
C GLY A 52 -15.43 -5.70 2.36
N ARG A 53 -14.12 -5.94 2.24
CA ARG A 53 -13.13 -5.50 3.23
C ARG A 53 -12.91 -3.98 3.18
N ALA A 54 -12.88 -3.40 1.99
CA ALA A 54 -12.86 -1.94 1.84
C ALA A 54 -14.08 -1.29 2.50
N ARG A 55 -15.29 -1.83 2.26
CA ARG A 55 -16.53 -1.38 2.92
C ARG A 55 -16.48 -1.56 4.44
N LEU A 56 -15.86 -2.64 4.93
CA LEU A 56 -15.70 -2.88 6.36
C LEU A 56 -14.82 -1.81 7.02
N ILE A 57 -13.73 -1.41 6.37
CA ILE A 57 -12.86 -0.31 6.84
C ILE A 57 -13.65 1.00 6.86
N ASP A 58 -14.42 1.30 5.81
CA ASP A 58 -15.26 2.50 5.76
C ASP A 58 -16.29 2.52 6.89
N ARG A 59 -16.99 1.40 7.14
CA ARG A 59 -17.95 1.26 8.23
C ARG A 59 -17.30 1.36 9.61
N ALA A 60 -16.11 0.77 9.79
CA ALA A 60 -15.36 0.85 11.04
C ALA A 60 -14.91 2.30 11.32
N PHE A 61 -14.46 3.02 10.29
CA PHE A 61 -14.10 4.42 10.39
C PHE A 61 -15.31 5.30 10.75
N ARG A 62 -16.50 5.00 10.23
CA ARG A 62 -17.75 5.70 10.59
C ARG A 62 -18.39 5.21 11.89
N SER A 63 -17.84 4.18 12.53
CA SER A 63 -18.41 3.55 13.72
C SER A 63 -19.83 2.97 13.48
N GLU A 64 -20.13 2.52 12.27
CA GLU A 64 -21.43 1.99 11.81
C GLU A 64 -21.50 0.45 11.87
N ILE A 65 -20.63 -0.19 12.67
CA ILE A 65 -20.60 -1.65 12.80
C ILE A 65 -21.40 -2.03 14.06
N PRO A 66 -22.59 -2.64 13.90
CA PRO A 66 -23.37 -3.09 15.04
C PRO A 66 -22.64 -4.23 15.76
N PRO A 67 -22.86 -4.41 17.07
CA PRO A 67 -22.20 -5.45 17.86
C PRO A 67 -22.48 -6.86 17.33
N ASP A 68 -23.65 -7.08 16.71
CA ASP A 68 -24.06 -8.36 16.13
C ASP A 68 -23.26 -8.75 14.87
N GLU A 69 -22.62 -7.78 14.20
CA GLU A 69 -21.76 -7.99 13.02
C GLU A 69 -20.26 -7.89 13.35
N MET A 70 -19.89 -7.94 14.64
CA MET A 70 -18.50 -7.84 15.10
C MET A 70 -17.74 -9.16 14.96
N TYR A 71 -17.34 -9.49 13.73
CA TYR A 71 -16.28 -10.44 13.42
C TYR A 71 -14.91 -10.04 14.03
N PRO A 72 -13.94 -10.97 14.16
CA PRO A 72 -12.65 -10.67 14.78
C PRO A 72 -11.90 -9.49 14.16
N LEU A 73 -11.90 -9.36 12.83
CA LEU A 73 -11.26 -8.24 12.12
C LEU A 73 -12.00 -6.92 12.35
N SER A 74 -13.34 -6.91 12.29
CA SER A 74 -14.12 -5.69 12.49
C SER A 74 -14.02 -5.19 13.93
N ARG A 75 -14.03 -6.09 14.91
CA ARG A 75 -13.77 -5.75 16.32
C ARG A 75 -12.40 -5.09 16.50
N LYS A 76 -11.36 -5.63 15.85
CA LYS A 76 -10.01 -5.07 15.91
C LYS A 76 -9.92 -3.70 15.22
N LEU A 77 -10.53 -3.53 14.05
CA LEU A 77 -10.59 -2.23 13.38
C LEU A 77 -11.32 -1.18 14.22
N VAL A 78 -12.46 -1.53 14.82
CA VAL A 78 -13.20 -0.63 15.73
C VAL A 78 -12.33 -0.25 16.92
N ALA A 79 -11.63 -1.21 17.55
CA ALA A 79 -10.73 -0.93 18.65
C ALA A 79 -9.56 0.00 18.23
N LEU A 80 -8.98 -0.20 17.04
CA LEU A 80 -7.90 0.64 16.53
C LEU A 80 -8.37 2.07 16.23
N PHE A 81 -9.56 2.24 15.65
CA PHE A 81 -10.14 3.56 15.43
C PHE A 81 -10.58 4.24 16.73
N ALA A 82 -11.07 3.48 17.72
CA ALA A 82 -11.39 4.00 19.05
C ALA A 82 -10.12 4.44 19.80
N ALA A 83 -9.01 3.71 19.67
CA ALA A 83 -7.71 4.07 20.24
C ALA A 83 -7.00 5.23 19.51
N ALA A 84 -7.59 5.76 18.44
CA ALA A 84 -7.13 6.93 17.70
C ALA A 84 -8.02 8.14 18.05
N GLU A 85 -7.82 8.68 19.26
CA GLU A 85 -8.59 9.82 19.79
C GLU A 85 -8.46 11.09 18.93
N ASP A 86 -7.26 11.35 18.38
CA ASP A 86 -7.03 12.51 17.50
C ASP A 86 -7.69 12.30 16.12
N PRO A 87 -8.54 13.22 15.65
CA PRO A 87 -9.17 13.14 14.33
C PRO A 87 -8.17 13.05 13.17
N LYS A 88 -7.00 13.70 13.27
CA LYS A 88 -5.95 13.62 12.23
C LYS A 88 -5.33 12.22 12.20
N ARG A 89 -5.04 11.66 13.37
CA ARG A 89 -4.55 10.29 13.52
C ARG A 89 -5.55 9.25 13.02
N ARG A 90 -6.83 9.43 13.35
CA ARG A 90 -7.92 8.57 12.87
C ARG A 90 -8.02 8.60 11.35
N GLN A 91 -7.84 9.77 10.74
CA GLN A 91 -7.83 9.93 9.30
C GLN A 91 -6.57 9.32 8.64
N ALA A 92 -5.39 9.48 9.25
CA ALA A 92 -4.15 8.85 8.78
C ALA A 92 -4.25 7.33 8.81
N LEU A 93 -4.77 6.76 9.89
CA LEU A 93 -5.04 5.32 10.01
C LEU A 93 -6.02 4.84 8.93
N TYR A 94 -7.09 5.60 8.66
CA TYR A 94 -8.04 5.28 7.61
C TYR A 94 -7.39 5.23 6.22
N ARG A 95 -6.61 6.27 5.88
CA ARG A 95 -5.87 6.33 4.60
C ARG A 95 -4.90 5.16 4.46
N LEU A 96 -4.18 4.85 5.53
CA LEU A 96 -3.24 3.74 5.61
C LEU A 96 -3.93 2.39 5.37
N LEU A 97 -4.98 2.09 6.12
CA LEU A 97 -5.71 0.83 6.00
C LEU A 97 -6.34 0.66 4.61
N LYS A 98 -6.93 1.73 4.06
CA LYS A 98 -7.54 1.70 2.72
C LYS A 98 -6.51 1.48 1.61
N HIS A 99 -5.34 2.12 1.74
CA HIS A 99 -4.28 1.96 0.75
C HIS A 99 -3.64 0.57 0.82
N ILE A 100 -3.42 0.05 2.03
CA ILE A 100 -2.92 -1.30 2.24
C ILE A 100 -3.94 -2.32 1.74
N GLU A 101 -5.23 -2.20 2.05
CA GLU A 101 -6.26 -3.13 1.53
C GLU A 101 -6.22 -3.26 0.01
N ARG A 102 -5.96 -2.14 -0.68
CA ARG A 102 -5.84 -2.12 -2.14
C ARG A 102 -4.54 -2.71 -2.67
N ARG A 103 -3.43 -2.59 -1.94
CA ARG A 103 -2.07 -2.83 -2.47
C ARG A 103 -1.26 -3.93 -1.79
N ALA A 104 -1.66 -4.37 -0.62
CA ALA A 104 -0.89 -5.25 0.24
C ALA A 104 -1.80 -6.21 0.99
N ASP A 105 -1.26 -7.38 1.32
CA ASP A 105 -2.01 -8.40 2.04
C ASP A 105 -1.53 -8.44 3.49
N LEU A 106 -1.82 -7.38 4.24
CA LEU A 106 -1.44 -7.29 5.67
C LEU A 106 -2.64 -7.50 6.60
N LEU A 107 -3.86 -7.41 6.09
CA LEU A 107 -5.08 -7.44 6.91
C LEU A 107 -5.60 -8.87 7.08
N GLY A 108 -5.84 -9.27 8.33
CA GLY A 108 -6.31 -10.61 8.68
C GLY A 108 -5.22 -11.68 8.72
N LEU A 109 -3.95 -11.30 8.52
CA LEU A 109 -2.81 -12.20 8.68
C LEU A 109 -2.27 -12.13 10.10
N LYS A 110 -2.11 -13.29 10.73
CA LYS A 110 -1.33 -13.40 11.97
C LYS A 110 0.16 -13.32 11.60
N MET A 111 0.97 -12.60 12.38
CA MET A 111 2.43 -12.71 12.23
C MET A 111 2.84 -14.11 12.68
N GLY A 112 2.93 -15.03 11.73
CA GLY A 112 3.41 -16.38 11.98
C GLY A 112 4.87 -16.32 12.41
N PHE A 113 5.11 -16.40 13.73
CA PHE A 113 6.26 -17.04 14.40
C PHE A 113 6.31 -16.82 15.93
N LEU A 114 5.20 -16.44 16.60
CA LEU A 114 5.14 -16.46 18.07
C LEU A 114 3.95 -17.27 18.57
N ASN A 115 3.99 -18.59 18.35
CA ASN A 115 3.24 -19.55 19.17
C ASN A 115 3.74 -19.60 20.64
N ARG A 116 4.42 -18.55 21.12
CA ARG A 116 5.00 -18.50 22.47
C ARG A 116 4.40 -17.42 23.37
N THR A 117 3.60 -16.50 22.84
CA THR A 117 2.73 -15.68 23.67
C THR A 117 1.33 -15.65 23.07
N ARG A 118 0.39 -16.20 23.84
CA ARG A 118 -1.06 -16.11 23.65
C ARG A 118 -1.52 -14.67 23.96
N GLU A 119 -0.84 -13.69 23.39
CA GLU A 119 -1.09 -12.27 23.62
C GLU A 119 -1.61 -11.66 22.32
N GLU A 120 -2.78 -11.05 22.43
CA GLU A 120 -3.65 -10.54 21.37
C GLU A 120 -3.04 -9.38 20.53
N GLY A 121 -1.75 -9.10 20.70
CA GLY A 121 -1.03 -7.92 20.22
C GLY A 121 0.03 -8.12 19.13
N ASN A 122 0.25 -9.35 18.64
CA ASN A 122 1.25 -9.63 17.60
C ASN A 122 0.64 -9.80 16.19
N ASN A 123 -0.23 -8.87 15.80
CA ASN A 123 -0.76 -8.85 14.43
C ASN A 123 -0.29 -7.62 13.64
N TYR A 124 -0.35 -7.73 12.32
CA TYR A 124 -0.02 -6.62 11.43
C TYR A 124 -0.93 -5.41 11.66
N GLU A 125 -2.19 -5.58 12.08
CA GLU A 125 -3.08 -4.44 12.33
C GLU A 125 -2.62 -3.58 13.51
N ASP A 126 -1.98 -4.17 14.54
CA ASP A 126 -1.44 -3.41 15.67
C ASP A 126 -0.22 -2.60 15.24
N ALA A 127 0.65 -3.20 14.41
CA ALA A 127 1.80 -2.50 13.83
C ALA A 127 1.35 -1.31 12.95
N LEU A 128 0.27 -1.46 12.19
CA LEU A 128 -0.33 -0.37 11.42
C LEU A 128 -0.96 0.71 12.32
N GLY A 129 -1.61 0.31 13.41
CA GLY A 129 -2.11 1.22 14.44
C GLY A 129 -1.00 2.04 15.10
N GLN A 130 0.15 1.41 15.39
CA GLN A 130 1.34 2.09 15.89
C GLN A 130 1.95 3.02 14.84
N LEU A 131 2.04 2.60 13.58
CA LEU A 131 2.55 3.46 12.52
C LEU A 131 1.69 4.72 12.34
N ALA A 132 0.37 4.58 12.43
CA ALA A 132 -0.54 5.72 12.37
C ALA A 132 -0.39 6.67 13.56
N ARG A 133 0.15 6.23 14.72
CA ARG A 133 0.50 7.16 15.83
C ARG A 133 1.57 8.15 15.41
N HIS A 134 2.52 7.70 14.59
CA HIS A 134 3.65 8.49 14.11
C HIS A 134 3.38 9.14 12.76
N TYR A 135 2.11 9.47 12.45
CA TYR A 135 1.75 10.05 11.14
C TYR A 135 2.45 11.38 10.83
N GLY A 136 2.85 12.13 11.87
CA GLY A 136 3.61 13.37 11.72
C GLY A 136 5.05 13.15 11.23
N ASP A 137 5.60 11.96 11.44
CA ASP A 137 6.97 11.59 11.07
C ASP A 137 7.04 10.89 9.70
N TRP A 138 5.90 10.80 9.00
CA TRP A 138 5.85 10.15 7.69
C TRP A 138 6.57 11.00 6.65
N LEU A 139 7.68 10.48 6.15
CA LEU A 139 8.50 11.12 5.11
C LEU A 139 7.77 11.27 3.78
N ARG A 140 6.74 10.44 3.53
CA ARG A 140 5.96 10.44 2.29
C ARG A 140 4.48 10.15 2.58
N PRO A 141 3.56 10.68 1.76
CA PRO A 141 2.15 10.26 1.79
C PRO A 141 2.04 8.76 1.56
N VAL A 142 1.13 8.11 2.30
CA VAL A 142 0.95 6.65 2.19
C VAL A 142 0.45 6.26 0.81
N GLU A 143 -0.29 7.13 0.14
CA GLU A 143 -0.81 6.93 -1.22
C GLU A 143 0.31 6.75 -2.26
N GLU A 144 1.50 7.29 -2.00
CA GLU A 144 2.68 7.13 -2.85
C GLU A 144 3.38 5.79 -2.65
N TRP A 145 3.17 5.14 -1.50
CA TRP A 145 3.78 3.86 -1.19
C TRP A 145 3.32 2.78 -2.17
N ARG A 146 4.27 1.99 -2.67
CA ARG A 146 4.05 0.88 -3.59
C ARG A 146 4.89 -0.31 -3.15
N THR A 147 4.36 -1.50 -3.30
CA THR A 147 5.10 -2.74 -3.03
C THR A 147 4.85 -3.75 -4.14
N ASP A 148 5.93 -4.34 -4.65
CA ASP A 148 5.89 -5.51 -5.53
C ASP A 148 6.21 -6.79 -4.76
N LEU A 149 6.43 -6.68 -3.44
CA LEU A 149 6.84 -7.77 -2.57
C LEU A 149 5.67 -8.68 -2.24
N LEU A 150 5.89 -9.99 -2.31
CA LEU A 150 4.88 -11.01 -2.03
C LEU A 150 4.73 -11.34 -0.54
N SER A 151 5.77 -11.10 0.28
CA SER A 151 5.77 -11.48 1.69
C SER A 151 5.24 -10.35 2.58
N PRO A 152 4.24 -10.60 3.44
CA PRO A 152 3.66 -9.60 4.35
C PRO A 152 4.71 -8.89 5.22
N ARG A 153 5.71 -9.62 5.69
CA ARG A 153 6.82 -9.06 6.48
C ARG A 153 7.67 -8.07 5.67
N ALA A 154 7.95 -8.37 4.40
CA ALA A 154 8.73 -7.47 3.56
C ALA A 154 7.90 -6.27 3.11
N GLN A 155 6.59 -6.44 2.90
CA GLN A 155 5.65 -5.34 2.68
C GLN A 155 5.65 -4.37 3.87
N LEU A 156 5.50 -4.87 5.11
CA LEU A 156 5.55 -4.03 6.31
C LEU A 156 6.90 -3.31 6.43
N ARG A 157 8.02 -4.03 6.25
CA ARG A 157 9.36 -3.44 6.31
C ARG A 157 9.60 -2.37 5.25
N SER A 158 9.02 -2.53 4.06
CA SER A 158 9.08 -1.53 3.00
C SER A 158 8.21 -0.32 3.29
N LEU A 159 7.23 -0.45 4.19
CA LEU A 159 6.31 0.61 4.57
C LEU A 159 6.88 1.47 5.71
N THR A 160 7.73 0.89 6.56
CA THR A 160 8.42 1.58 7.68
C THR A 160 9.79 2.17 7.31
N ARG A 161 10.15 2.22 6.02
CA ARG A 161 11.43 2.73 5.51
C ARG A 161 11.20 3.99 4.69
#